data_AF-T1KCU0-F1
#
_entry.id   AF-T1KCU0-F1
#
_cell.length_a   1.000
_cell.length_b   1.000
_cell.length_c   1.000
_cell.angle_alpha   90.00
_cell.angle_beta   90.00
_cell.angle_gamma   90.00
#
_symmetry.space_group_name_H-M   'P 1'
#
loop_
_entity.id
_entity.type
_entity.pdbx_description
1 polymer ?
#
loop_
_entity_poly.entity_id
_entity_poly.type
_entity_poly.pdbx_seq_one_letter_code
_entity_poly.pdbx_strand_id
1 'polypeptide(L)'
;MKLEDNLNEVLSSPGLTRKRIAFIGIGVLVATVVCISVIVAVSVKSSSPKSSSISMRYYTERLGSTADAIKWVRYSSQNFSLTDAFAGGTGANGDTVYVCRAEHPSKTSYKDELIPGTFFPSNGSCEVPYDDKANPHSVFDLLITKNPSRLLWANESKGKLQSGTISGGYTAYDEELYISRFRTYGYTVLGKIHLAHMKASGPVEGYERYSEDYDVLCFVDYEL
;
A
#
# COMPACT_ATOMS: atom_id res chain seq x y z
N MET A 1 72.43 22.38 -46.66
CA MET A 1 72.74 21.19 -47.47
C MET A 1 72.98 20.03 -46.50
N LYS A 2 72.13 19.00 -46.62
CA LYS A 2 72.22 17.62 -46.10
C LYS A 2 71.65 17.23 -44.72
N LEU A 3 70.66 16.31 -44.81
CA LEU A 3 70.08 15.33 -43.87
C LEU A 3 69.15 15.89 -42.79
N GLU A 4 67.80 15.85 -42.86
CA GLU A 4 66.79 15.12 -43.66
C GLU A 4 66.59 13.60 -43.46
N ASP A 5 67.39 12.87 -42.68
CA ASP A 5 67.30 11.38 -42.70
C ASP A 5 66.94 10.64 -41.40
N ASN A 6 66.39 11.28 -40.36
CA ASN A 6 66.08 10.55 -39.10
C ASN A 6 64.65 10.68 -38.57
N LEU A 7 63.68 10.97 -39.45
CA LEU A 7 62.26 10.90 -39.09
C LEU A 7 61.48 9.89 -39.95
N ASN A 8 62.13 8.83 -40.42
CA ASN A 8 61.56 7.85 -41.37
C ASN A 8 61.59 6.39 -40.89
N GLU A 9 61.54 6.11 -39.59
CA GLU A 9 61.49 4.71 -39.14
C GLU A 9 60.55 4.39 -37.98
N VAL A 10 59.43 5.12 -37.82
CA VAL A 10 58.29 4.59 -37.04
C VAL A 10 56.94 4.95 -37.68
N LEU A 11 56.83 4.76 -38.99
CA LEU A 11 55.53 4.64 -39.65
C LEU A 11 55.53 3.41 -40.55
N SER A 12 55.12 2.28 -39.98
CA SER A 12 54.79 1.04 -40.70
C SER A 12 53.32 0.69 -40.49
N SER A 13 52.45 1.33 -41.30
CA SER A 13 51.21 0.76 -41.89
C SER A 13 49.96 0.48 -41.01
N PRO A 14 48.72 0.60 -41.56
CA PRO A 14 48.22 1.67 -42.40
C PRO A 14 46.83 2.22 -41.95
N GLY A 15 46.75 3.56 -41.99
CA GLY A 15 45.63 4.37 -42.47
C GLY A 15 44.20 3.82 -42.36
N LEU A 16 43.53 4.14 -41.24
CA LEU A 16 42.09 4.16 -41.11
C LEU A 16 41.51 5.21 -42.07
N THR A 17 41.15 4.79 -43.28
CA THR A 17 40.64 5.67 -44.33
C THR A 17 39.29 6.27 -43.94
N ARG A 18 39.11 7.55 -44.29
CA ARG A 18 37.94 8.44 -44.12
C ARG A 18 36.57 7.80 -44.36
N LYS A 19 36.51 6.71 -45.14
CA LYS A 19 35.30 5.91 -45.39
C LYS A 19 34.79 5.21 -44.12
N ARG A 20 35.66 4.65 -43.26
CA ARG A 20 35.25 3.92 -42.05
C ARG A 20 34.58 4.80 -40.98
N ILE A 21 35.01 6.05 -40.85
CA ILE A 21 34.41 7.02 -39.91
C ILE A 21 33.00 7.43 -40.38
N ALA A 22 32.79 7.58 -41.69
CA ALA A 22 31.46 7.82 -42.25
C ALA A 22 30.52 6.61 -42.05
N PHE A 23 31.02 5.38 -42.22
CA PHE A 23 30.22 4.16 -41.98
C PHE A 23 29.83 3.97 -40.50
N ILE A 24 30.71 4.33 -39.56
CA ILE A 24 30.41 4.26 -38.13
C ILE A 24 29.42 5.37 -37.72
N GLY A 25 29.60 6.59 -38.22
CA GLY A 25 28.66 7.69 -37.96
C GLY A 25 27.26 7.43 -38.53
N ILE A 26 27.17 6.89 -39.75
CA ILE A 26 25.89 6.51 -40.38
C ILE A 26 25.27 5.30 -39.68
N GLY A 27 26.06 4.28 -39.29
CA GLY A 27 25.57 3.11 -38.57
C GLY A 27 24.99 3.46 -37.19
N VAL A 28 25.64 4.35 -36.44
CA VAL A 28 25.14 4.84 -35.15
C VAL A 28 23.88 5.70 -35.32
N LEU A 29 23.81 6.54 -36.35
CA LEU A 29 22.63 7.36 -36.64
C LEU A 29 21.43 6.51 -37.09
N VAL A 30 21.65 5.48 -37.90
CA VAL A 30 20.61 4.56 -38.35
C VAL A 30 20.11 3.70 -37.18
N ALA A 31 21.00 3.23 -36.30
CA ALA A 31 20.62 2.46 -35.12
C ALA A 31 19.76 3.27 -34.14
N THR A 32 20.08 4.55 -33.89
CA THR A 32 19.28 5.41 -33.00
C THR A 32 17.93 5.78 -33.61
N VAL A 33 17.87 6.03 -34.93
CA VAL A 33 16.59 6.27 -35.64
C VAL A 33 15.70 5.04 -35.61
N VAL A 34 16.25 3.84 -35.79
CA VAL A 34 15.47 2.58 -35.68
C VAL A 34 15.00 2.36 -34.24
N CYS A 35 15.85 2.59 -33.24
CA CYS A 35 15.44 2.49 -31.82
C CYS A 35 14.32 3.48 -31.48
N ILE A 36 14.43 4.75 -31.89
CA ILE A 36 13.38 5.75 -31.67
C ILE A 36 12.10 5.37 -32.43
N SER A 37 12.22 4.85 -33.65
CA SER A 37 11.06 4.41 -34.46
C SER A 37 10.35 3.22 -33.84
N VAL A 38 11.08 2.26 -33.26
CA VAL A 38 10.53 1.11 -32.54
C VAL A 38 9.91 1.56 -31.22
N ILE A 39 10.54 2.45 -30.47
CA ILE A 39 9.97 3.04 -29.24
C ILE A 39 8.67 3.78 -29.56
N VAL A 40 8.64 4.61 -30.62
CA VAL A 40 7.42 5.30 -31.07
C VAL A 40 6.38 4.30 -31.59
N ALA A 41 6.75 3.24 -32.31
CA ALA A 41 5.80 2.21 -32.73
C ALA A 41 5.20 1.42 -31.55
N VAL A 42 5.99 1.15 -30.51
CA VAL A 42 5.52 0.53 -29.26
C VAL A 42 4.67 1.50 -28.44
N SER A 43 5.00 2.80 -28.43
CA SER A 43 4.21 3.84 -27.75
C SER A 43 2.93 4.24 -28.49
N VAL A 44 2.88 4.12 -29.83
CA VAL A 44 1.70 4.44 -30.64
C VAL A 44 0.77 3.23 -30.80
N LYS A 45 1.27 2.01 -30.53
CA LYS A 45 0.47 0.78 -30.54
C LYS A 45 0.14 0.25 -29.14
N SER A 46 0.07 1.12 -28.13
CA SER A 46 -0.79 0.89 -26.97
C SER A 46 -2.20 1.35 -27.33
N SER A 47 -2.95 0.45 -27.98
CA SER A 47 -4.39 0.65 -28.14
C SER A 47 -5.01 0.69 -26.75
N SER A 48 -5.26 1.89 -26.25
CA SER A 48 -6.11 2.09 -25.08
C SER A 48 -7.44 1.37 -25.34
N PRO A 49 -7.87 0.42 -24.49
CA PRO A 49 -9.17 -0.19 -24.67
C PRO A 49 -10.21 0.92 -24.55
N LYS A 50 -11.05 1.08 -25.57
CA LYS A 50 -12.22 1.96 -25.51
C LYS A 50 -13.22 1.32 -24.54
N SER A 51 -13.01 1.54 -23.24
CA SER A 51 -14.01 1.25 -22.23
C SER A 51 -15.25 2.11 -22.53
N SER A 52 -16.38 1.45 -22.77
CA SER A 52 -17.63 2.13 -23.06
C SER A 52 -18.05 2.96 -21.83
N SER A 53 -18.53 4.19 -22.05
CA SER A 53 -18.92 5.12 -20.98
C SER A 53 -19.98 4.56 -20.02
N ILE A 54 -20.73 3.54 -20.45
CA ILE A 54 -21.71 2.80 -19.65
C ILE A 54 -21.02 1.92 -18.61
N SER A 55 -19.95 1.22 -19.00
CA SER A 55 -19.12 0.41 -18.11
C SER A 55 -18.45 1.29 -17.05
N MET A 56 -17.86 2.43 -17.45
CA MET A 56 -17.21 3.33 -16.50
C MET A 56 -18.18 3.95 -15.47
N ARG A 57 -19.40 4.31 -15.89
CA ARG A 57 -20.44 4.81 -14.97
C ARG A 57 -20.90 3.73 -14.00
N TYR A 58 -21.13 2.51 -14.50
CA TYR A 58 -21.47 1.36 -13.66
C TYR A 58 -20.38 1.09 -12.61
N TYR A 59 -19.10 1.07 -13.01
CA TYR A 59 -17.98 0.92 -12.09
C TYR A 59 -17.89 2.07 -11.07
N THR A 60 -18.11 3.32 -11.49
CA THR A 60 -18.08 4.48 -10.60
C THR A 60 -19.23 4.46 -9.59
N GLU A 61 -20.44 4.08 -10.02
CA GLU A 61 -21.60 3.91 -9.15
C GLU A 61 -21.41 2.74 -8.17
N ARG A 62 -20.81 1.62 -8.59
CA ARG A 62 -20.49 0.50 -7.70
C ARG A 62 -19.37 0.85 -6.72
N LEU A 63 -18.32 1.54 -7.16
CA LEU A 63 -17.24 2.04 -6.30
C LEU A 63 -17.78 3.04 -5.26
N GLY A 64 -18.66 3.95 -5.67
CA GLY A 64 -19.37 4.85 -4.76
C GLY A 64 -20.28 4.09 -3.79
N SER A 65 -21.02 3.09 -4.27
CA SER A 65 -21.87 2.23 -3.45
C SER A 65 -21.08 1.35 -2.47
N THR A 66 -19.88 0.87 -2.83
CA THR A 66 -18.98 0.16 -1.91
C THR A 66 -18.35 1.08 -0.89
N ALA A 67 -17.99 2.31 -1.28
CA ALA A 67 -17.46 3.31 -0.36
C ALA A 67 -18.51 3.77 0.67
N ASP A 68 -19.78 3.87 0.27
CA ASP A 68 -20.89 4.19 1.18
C ASP A 68 -21.24 3.08 2.18
N ALA A 69 -20.65 1.88 2.04
CA ALA A 69 -20.93 0.75 2.93
C ALA A 69 -20.29 0.90 4.32
N ILE A 70 -19.22 1.68 4.44
CA ILE A 70 -18.49 1.90 5.70
C ILE A 70 -18.31 3.39 5.96
N LYS A 71 -18.29 3.77 7.24
CA LYS A 71 -18.02 5.14 7.68
C LYS A 71 -17.11 5.10 8.89
N TRP A 72 -16.12 5.99 8.91
CA TRP A 72 -15.34 6.24 10.12
C TRP A 72 -16.02 7.35 10.90
N VAL A 73 -16.42 7.06 12.14
CA VAL A 73 -17.12 8.01 13.01
C VAL A 73 -16.27 8.28 14.24
N ARG A 74 -15.91 9.55 14.41
CA ARG A 74 -15.10 10.04 15.53
C ARG A 74 -15.90 9.99 16.83
N TYR A 75 -15.28 9.46 17.88
CA TYR A 75 -15.80 9.39 19.24
C TYR A 75 -14.71 9.74 20.26
N SER A 76 -15.13 9.81 21.52
CA SER A 76 -14.22 9.82 22.67
C SER A 76 -14.59 8.75 23.68
N SER A 77 -13.70 8.45 24.62
CA SER A 77 -13.90 7.45 25.67
C SER A 77 -15.15 7.69 26.54
N GLN A 78 -15.58 8.95 26.66
CA GLN A 78 -16.74 9.36 27.45
C GLN A 78 -18.05 9.40 26.64
N ASN A 79 -17.95 9.38 25.32
CA ASN A 79 -19.10 9.54 24.43
C ASN A 79 -18.86 8.74 23.14
N PHE A 80 -19.12 7.43 23.23
CA PHE A 80 -19.11 6.53 22.08
C PHE A 80 -20.44 5.77 21.99
N SER A 81 -20.79 5.36 20.77
CA SER A 81 -21.89 4.44 20.51
C SER A 81 -21.38 3.23 19.75
N LEU A 82 -21.87 2.06 20.13
CA LEU A 82 -21.59 0.80 19.43
C LEU A 82 -22.66 0.44 18.39
N THR A 83 -23.67 1.29 18.21
CA THR A 83 -24.66 1.10 17.15
C THR A 83 -23.97 1.03 15.80
N ASP A 84 -24.20 -0.06 15.07
CA ASP A 84 -23.61 -0.35 13.75
C ASP A 84 -22.06 -0.39 13.74
N ALA A 85 -21.39 -0.41 14.91
CA ALA A 85 -19.95 -0.54 14.98
C ALA A 85 -19.52 -1.96 14.56
N PHE A 86 -18.51 -2.05 13.71
CA PHE A 86 -18.09 -3.32 13.15
C PHE A 86 -17.29 -4.13 14.16
N ALA A 87 -17.91 -5.20 14.67
CA ALA A 87 -17.29 -6.16 15.57
C ALA A 87 -16.21 -6.96 14.83
N GLY A 88 -14.99 -6.95 15.37
CA GLY A 88 -13.85 -7.66 14.80
C GLY A 88 -13.62 -9.06 15.36
N GLY A 89 -14.14 -9.33 16.56
CA GLY A 89 -14.04 -10.63 17.24
C GLY A 89 -14.21 -10.51 18.76
N THR A 90 -13.71 -11.51 19.48
CA THR A 90 -13.75 -11.59 20.95
C THR A 90 -12.35 -11.30 21.51
N GLY A 91 -12.24 -10.30 22.39
CA GLY A 91 -10.98 -9.90 23.05
C GLY A 91 -10.63 -10.76 24.27
N ALA A 92 -9.51 -10.45 24.92
CA ALA A 92 -8.93 -11.26 26.01
C ALA A 92 -9.87 -11.47 27.20
N ASN A 93 -10.71 -10.49 27.52
CA ASN A 93 -11.66 -10.55 28.64
C ASN A 93 -13.00 -11.24 28.27
N GLY A 94 -13.14 -11.75 27.04
CA GLY A 94 -14.39 -12.31 26.53
C GLY A 94 -15.35 -11.27 25.93
N ASP A 95 -15.07 -9.98 26.08
CA ASP A 95 -15.85 -8.90 25.47
C ASP A 95 -15.66 -8.86 23.94
N THR A 96 -16.66 -8.33 23.23
CA THR A 96 -16.51 -8.01 21.80
C THR A 96 -15.58 -6.82 21.62
N VAL A 97 -14.63 -6.93 20.69
CA VAL A 97 -13.74 -5.84 20.27
C VAL A 97 -14.13 -5.32 18.89
N TYR A 98 -13.89 -4.02 18.66
CA TYR A 98 -14.35 -3.32 17.46
C TYR A 98 -13.19 -2.70 16.70
N VAL A 99 -13.34 -2.61 15.38
CA VAL A 99 -12.33 -1.97 14.52
C VAL A 99 -12.33 -0.47 14.79
N CYS A 100 -11.18 0.07 15.17
CA CYS A 100 -10.97 1.50 15.31
C CYS A 100 -9.72 1.96 14.58
N ARG A 101 -9.55 3.27 14.51
CA ARG A 101 -8.29 3.93 14.17
C ARG A 101 -8.12 5.18 15.02
N ALA A 102 -6.87 5.59 15.25
CA ALA A 102 -6.58 6.81 15.99
C ALA A 102 -5.40 7.58 15.36
N GLU A 103 -5.42 8.89 15.53
CA GLU A 103 -4.29 9.77 15.20
C GLU A 103 -3.20 9.56 16.26
N HIS A 104 -2.05 9.04 15.86
CA HIS A 104 -0.92 8.77 16.73
C HIS A 104 0.29 9.61 16.32
N PRO A 105 0.94 10.33 17.26
CA PRO A 105 2.14 11.11 16.97
C PRO A 105 3.23 10.24 16.36
N SER A 106 3.70 10.62 15.17
CA SER A 106 4.82 9.93 14.53
C SER A 106 6.13 10.25 15.26
N LYS A 107 7.12 9.35 15.15
CA LYS A 107 8.52 9.64 15.50
C LYS A 107 9.15 10.70 14.61
N THR A 108 8.57 10.95 13.45
CA THR A 108 9.01 12.00 12.54
C THR A 108 8.34 13.32 12.88
N SER A 109 8.97 14.45 12.57
CA SER A 109 8.37 15.77 12.78
C SER A 109 7.45 16.22 11.63
N TYR A 110 7.13 15.33 10.69
CA TYR A 110 6.38 15.71 9.48
C TYR A 110 4.88 15.77 9.73
N LYS A 111 4.28 14.68 10.23
CA LYS A 111 2.85 14.59 10.56
C LYS A 111 2.56 13.38 11.44
N ASP A 112 1.37 13.38 12.04
CA ASP A 112 0.82 12.25 12.77
C ASP A 112 0.38 11.12 11.81
N GLU A 113 0.36 9.90 12.32
CA GLU A 113 -0.09 8.71 11.61
C GLU A 113 -1.53 8.39 11.98
N LEU A 114 -2.32 7.92 11.01
CA LEU A 114 -3.66 7.43 11.29
C LEU A 114 -3.58 5.90 11.33
N ILE A 115 -3.68 5.30 12.51
CA ILE A 115 -3.31 3.90 12.72
C ILE A 115 -4.55 3.06 13.09
N PRO A 116 -4.85 1.97 12.35
CA PRO A 116 -5.86 0.99 12.75
C PRO A 116 -5.49 0.23 14.03
N GLY A 117 -6.47 -0.09 14.86
CA GLY A 117 -6.27 -0.71 16.16
C GLY A 117 -7.46 -1.50 16.67
N THR A 118 -7.39 -1.87 17.96
CA THR A 118 -8.45 -2.59 18.68
C THR A 118 -9.16 -1.64 19.62
N PHE A 119 -10.48 -1.49 19.47
CA PHE A 119 -11.30 -0.79 20.45
C PHE A 119 -11.84 -1.74 21.51
N PHE A 120 -11.60 -1.39 22.77
CA PHE A 120 -12.07 -2.11 23.96
C PHE A 120 -13.18 -1.31 24.65
N PRO A 121 -14.46 -1.71 24.51
CA PRO A 121 -15.57 -0.97 25.10
C PRO A 121 -15.50 -0.87 26.63
N SER A 122 -15.01 -1.90 27.30
CA SER A 122 -14.86 -1.93 28.76
C SER A 122 -13.91 -0.85 29.28
N ASN A 123 -12.95 -0.42 28.47
CA ASN A 123 -11.99 0.63 28.80
C ASN A 123 -12.29 1.97 28.09
N GLY A 124 -13.24 1.99 27.16
CA GLY A 124 -13.51 3.14 26.29
C GLY A 124 -12.30 3.60 25.48
N SER A 125 -11.38 2.69 25.12
CA SER A 125 -10.08 3.01 24.54
C SER A 125 -9.85 2.31 23.21
N CYS A 126 -9.35 3.05 22.22
CA CYS A 126 -8.79 2.49 20.99
C CYS A 126 -7.27 2.34 21.17
N GLU A 127 -6.77 1.11 21.16
CA GLU A 127 -5.34 0.84 21.28
C GLU A 127 -4.75 0.59 19.89
N VAL A 128 -3.69 1.33 19.55
CA VAL A 128 -3.01 1.21 18.25
C VAL A 128 -1.58 0.69 18.41
N PRO A 129 -1.12 -0.20 17.52
CA PRO A 129 0.24 -0.72 17.55
C PRO A 129 1.22 0.29 16.93
N TYR A 130 2.17 0.77 17.74
CA TYR A 130 3.22 1.67 17.28
C TYR A 130 4.45 1.59 18.18
N ASP A 131 5.63 1.48 17.56
CA ASP A 131 6.92 1.50 18.23
C ASP A 131 7.05 0.49 19.37
N ASP A 132 6.75 -0.78 19.06
CA ASP A 132 6.82 -1.90 20.01
C ASP A 132 5.83 -1.80 21.19
N LYS A 133 4.91 -0.82 21.18
CA LYS A 133 3.92 -0.58 22.22
C LYS A 133 2.48 -0.64 21.71
N ALA A 134 1.58 -1.03 22.61
CA ALA A 134 0.16 -0.75 22.48
C ALA A 134 -0.10 0.65 23.03
N ASN A 135 -0.61 1.56 22.20
CA ASN A 135 -0.79 2.96 22.56
C ASN A 135 -2.30 3.25 22.69
N PRO A 136 -2.82 3.46 23.90
CA PRO A 136 -4.23 3.76 24.12
C PRO A 136 -4.57 5.19 23.73
N HIS A 137 -5.70 5.35 23.03
CA HIS A 137 -6.25 6.64 22.64
C HIS A 137 -7.68 6.80 23.13
N SER A 138 -7.94 7.94 23.77
CA SER A 138 -9.27 8.33 24.26
C SER A 138 -10.10 9.07 23.21
N VAL A 139 -9.52 9.42 22.07
CA VAL A 139 -10.17 10.01 20.90
C VAL A 139 -9.81 9.15 19.70
N PHE A 140 -10.82 8.65 18.99
CA PHE A 140 -10.64 7.63 17.97
C PHE A 140 -11.81 7.65 16.99
N ASP A 141 -11.64 7.01 15.83
CA ASP A 141 -12.75 6.69 14.94
C ASP A 141 -13.12 5.21 15.08
N LEU A 142 -14.41 4.89 15.14
CA LEU A 142 -14.91 3.53 14.95
C LEU A 142 -15.31 3.30 13.50
N LEU A 143 -15.07 2.09 13.00
CA LEU A 143 -15.61 1.64 11.73
C LEU A 143 -17.10 1.31 11.92
N ILE A 144 -17.97 2.09 11.28
CA ILE A 144 -19.43 1.94 11.33
C ILE A 144 -19.93 1.41 9.99
N THR A 145 -20.80 0.41 10.01
CA THR A 145 -21.46 -0.12 8.81
C THR A 145 -22.88 -0.58 9.10
N LYS A 146 -23.84 -0.14 8.27
CA LYS A 146 -25.22 -0.63 8.30
C LYS A 146 -25.39 -1.96 7.56
N ASN A 147 -24.35 -2.43 6.88
CA ASN A 147 -24.42 -3.62 6.04
C ASN A 147 -23.15 -4.49 6.23
N PRO A 148 -22.97 -5.07 7.43
CA PRO A 148 -21.75 -5.82 7.77
C PRO A 148 -21.54 -7.05 6.89
N SER A 149 -22.57 -7.59 6.23
CA SER A 149 -22.43 -8.73 5.30
C SER A 149 -21.70 -8.37 4.00
N ARG A 150 -21.48 -7.08 3.72
CA ARG A 150 -20.61 -6.63 2.62
C ARG A 150 -19.12 -6.66 2.97
N LEU A 151 -18.79 -6.95 4.22
CA LEU A 151 -17.43 -7.07 4.70
C LEU A 151 -17.13 -8.54 5.02
N LEU A 152 -15.94 -8.99 4.68
CA LEU A 152 -15.44 -10.29 5.06
C LEU A 152 -14.01 -10.18 5.61
N TRP A 153 -13.67 -11.13 6.47
CA TRP A 153 -12.30 -11.36 6.91
C TRP A 153 -11.69 -12.45 6.05
N ALA A 154 -10.67 -12.12 5.28
CA ALA A 154 -10.03 -13.02 4.35
C ALA A 154 -8.67 -13.45 4.89
N ASN A 155 -8.44 -14.77 4.99
CA ASN A 155 -7.21 -15.30 5.54
C ASN A 155 -6.04 -15.09 4.58
N GLU A 156 -4.96 -14.50 5.07
CA GLU A 156 -3.76 -14.18 4.31
C GLU A 156 -2.50 -14.31 5.16
N SER A 157 -1.33 -14.21 4.50
CA SER A 157 -0.03 -14.23 5.18
C SER A 157 1.03 -13.49 4.37
N LYS A 158 2.16 -13.17 5.02
CA LYS A 158 3.38 -12.65 4.37
C LYS A 158 3.16 -11.39 3.52
N GLY A 159 2.38 -10.44 4.04
CA GLY A 159 2.08 -9.16 3.38
C GLY A 159 1.11 -9.25 2.22
N LYS A 160 0.52 -10.43 1.95
CA LYS A 160 -0.52 -10.55 0.92
C LYS A 160 -1.76 -9.78 1.33
N LEU A 161 -2.35 -9.14 0.32
CA LEU A 161 -3.65 -8.48 0.38
C LEU A 161 -4.55 -9.13 -0.67
N GLN A 162 -5.86 -9.08 -0.45
CA GLN A 162 -6.86 -9.48 -1.43
C GLN A 162 -7.43 -8.28 -2.17
N SER A 163 -8.02 -8.54 -3.34
CA SER A 163 -8.86 -7.57 -4.03
C SER A 163 -9.95 -7.06 -3.08
N GLY A 164 -10.08 -5.73 -2.97
CA GLY A 164 -11.05 -5.11 -2.08
C GLY A 164 -10.62 -4.99 -0.62
N THR A 165 -9.34 -5.22 -0.30
CA THR A 165 -8.80 -4.94 1.04
C THR A 165 -9.01 -3.48 1.39
N ILE A 166 -9.46 -3.23 2.62
CA ILE A 166 -9.81 -1.90 3.10
C ILE A 166 -8.60 -1.24 3.75
N SER A 167 -8.19 -0.08 3.22
CA SER A 167 -7.25 0.82 3.88
C SER A 167 -7.90 1.42 5.13
N GLY A 168 -7.23 1.28 6.27
CA GLY A 168 -7.68 1.79 7.56
C GLY A 168 -6.99 3.08 7.99
N GLY A 169 -5.90 3.47 7.32
CA GLY A 169 -5.11 4.64 7.70
C GLY A 169 -3.80 4.74 6.91
N TYR A 170 -2.87 5.53 7.43
CA TYR A 170 -1.62 5.85 6.74
C TYR A 170 -0.49 6.20 7.72
N THR A 171 0.74 5.93 7.29
CA THR A 171 1.95 6.36 8.00
C THR A 171 2.25 7.85 7.78
N ALA A 172 3.26 8.37 8.48
CA ALA A 172 3.72 9.74 8.29
C ALA A 172 4.31 9.99 6.88
N TYR A 173 4.60 8.92 6.14
CA TYR A 173 5.12 8.97 4.77
C TYR A 173 4.04 8.70 3.71
N ASP A 174 2.76 8.78 4.06
CA ASP A 174 1.64 8.52 3.15
C ASP A 174 1.57 7.06 2.65
N GLU A 175 2.18 6.13 3.37
CA GLU A 175 2.04 4.70 3.07
C GLU A 175 0.75 4.16 3.69
N GLU A 176 -0.04 3.42 2.92
CA GLU A 176 -1.30 2.85 3.40
C GLU A 176 -1.08 1.78 4.48
N LEU A 177 -1.98 1.79 5.46
CA LEU A 177 -2.10 0.77 6.49
C LEU A 177 -3.44 0.04 6.32
N TYR A 178 -3.40 -1.28 6.18
CA TYR A 178 -4.60 -2.08 5.95
C TYR A 178 -5.14 -2.67 7.25
N ILE A 179 -6.45 -2.83 7.33
CA ILE A 179 -7.12 -3.37 8.51
C ILE A 179 -6.90 -4.88 8.56
N SER A 180 -6.40 -5.36 9.70
CA SER A 180 -6.14 -6.78 9.92
C SER A 180 -6.67 -7.26 11.26
N ARG A 181 -6.78 -8.57 11.39
CA ARG A 181 -6.92 -9.24 12.67
C ARG A 181 -6.09 -10.51 12.73
N PHE A 182 -5.73 -10.94 13.92
CA PHE A 182 -5.09 -12.24 14.14
C PHE A 182 -5.51 -12.81 15.49
N ARG A 183 -5.28 -14.12 15.68
CA ARG A 183 -5.56 -14.78 16.96
C ARG A 183 -4.29 -14.93 17.77
N THR A 184 -4.38 -14.65 19.07
CA THR A 184 -3.32 -14.93 20.03
C THR A 184 -3.95 -15.29 21.37
N TYR A 185 -3.33 -16.24 22.11
CA TYR A 185 -3.80 -16.69 23.43
C TYR A 185 -5.32 -16.99 23.51
N GLY A 186 -5.92 -17.48 22.42
CA GLY A 186 -7.35 -17.82 22.35
C GLY A 186 -8.31 -16.65 22.07
N TYR A 187 -7.83 -15.41 21.93
CA TYR A 187 -8.64 -14.24 21.60
C TYR A 187 -8.23 -13.59 20.28
N THR A 188 -9.03 -12.62 19.83
CA THR A 188 -8.85 -11.86 18.58
C THR A 188 -8.24 -10.50 18.87
N VAL A 189 -7.24 -10.12 18.07
CA VAL A 189 -6.59 -8.81 18.09
C VAL A 189 -6.82 -8.14 16.74
N LEU A 190 -7.20 -6.86 16.75
CA LEU A 190 -7.37 -6.02 15.57
C LEU A 190 -6.19 -5.06 15.44
N GLY A 191 -5.80 -4.74 14.23
CA GLY A 191 -4.68 -3.84 14.01
C GLY A 191 -4.39 -3.59 12.56
N LYS A 192 -3.11 -3.45 12.23
CA LYS A 192 -2.65 -2.95 10.93
C LYS A 192 -1.78 -3.97 10.20
N ILE A 193 -1.76 -3.86 8.87
CA ILE A 193 -0.67 -4.35 8.04
C ILE A 193 0.02 -3.14 7.42
N HIS A 194 1.32 -3.05 7.65
CA HIS A 194 2.22 -2.19 6.89
C HIS A 194 2.98 -3.05 5.89
N LEU A 195 2.83 -2.78 4.60
CA LEU A 195 3.39 -3.65 3.56
C LEU A 195 4.91 -3.78 3.62
N ALA A 196 5.62 -2.76 4.12
CA ALA A 196 7.06 -2.83 4.35
C ALA A 196 7.45 -3.89 5.40
N HIS A 197 6.56 -4.21 6.35
CA HIS A 197 6.80 -5.22 7.39
C HIS A 197 6.29 -6.61 6.99
N MET A 198 5.37 -6.72 6.02
CA MET A 198 4.78 -7.97 5.51
C MET A 198 4.12 -8.86 6.56
N LYS A 199 3.67 -8.29 7.68
CA LYS A 199 3.04 -8.99 8.80
C LYS A 199 1.98 -8.11 9.45
N ALA A 200 0.96 -8.72 10.03
CA ALA A 200 -0.01 -7.99 10.84
C ALA A 200 0.64 -7.58 12.16
N SER A 201 0.28 -6.41 12.69
CA SER A 201 0.60 -6.00 14.05
C SER A 201 -0.61 -5.48 14.79
N GLY A 202 -0.64 -5.68 16.11
CA GLY A 202 -1.78 -5.31 16.96
C GLY A 202 -1.40 -5.20 18.44
N PRO A 203 -2.24 -4.55 19.25
CA PRO A 203 -2.01 -4.34 20.68
C PRO A 203 -2.29 -5.64 21.47
N VAL A 204 -1.28 -6.12 22.20
CA VAL A 204 -1.36 -7.31 23.04
C VAL A 204 -0.62 -7.05 24.34
N GLU A 205 -1.36 -7.04 25.45
CA GLU A 205 -0.80 -6.90 26.80
C GLU A 205 0.15 -5.69 26.96
N GLY A 206 -0.20 -4.54 26.36
CA GLY A 206 0.60 -3.32 26.41
C GLY A 206 1.71 -3.20 25.36
N TYR A 207 1.91 -4.23 24.53
CA TYR A 207 2.95 -4.26 23.49
C TYR A 207 2.36 -4.34 22.09
N GLU A 208 3.11 -3.84 21.10
CA GLU A 208 2.85 -4.19 19.70
C GLU A 208 3.37 -5.62 19.48
N ARG A 209 2.48 -6.50 19.02
CA ARG A 209 2.81 -7.88 18.65
C ARG A 209 2.50 -8.11 17.19
N TYR A 210 3.27 -9.03 16.60
CA TYR A 210 3.20 -9.33 15.19
C TYR A 210 2.70 -10.74 14.95
N SER A 211 2.01 -10.95 13.84
CA SER A 211 1.59 -12.26 13.35
C SER A 211 1.85 -12.39 11.85
N GLU A 212 2.42 -13.52 11.44
CA GLU A 212 2.59 -13.86 10.02
C GLU A 212 1.30 -14.39 9.40
N ASP A 213 0.45 -15.02 10.21
CA ASP A 213 -0.88 -15.49 9.84
C ASP A 213 -1.93 -14.52 10.36
N TYR A 214 -2.76 -13.98 9.47
CA TYR A 214 -3.74 -12.97 9.80
C TYR A 214 -4.92 -13.02 8.85
N ASP A 215 -6.01 -12.35 9.20
CA ASP A 215 -7.07 -12.04 8.24
C ASP A 215 -7.02 -10.54 7.89
N VAL A 216 -7.31 -10.22 6.64
CA VAL A 216 -7.50 -8.84 6.13
C VAL A 216 -8.98 -8.53 5.98
N LEU A 217 -9.39 -7.31 6.33
CA LEU A 217 -10.77 -6.87 6.12
C LEU A 217 -10.97 -6.44 4.67
N CYS A 218 -11.93 -7.07 3.98
CA CYS A 218 -12.19 -6.84 2.56
C CYS A 218 -13.67 -6.61 2.28
N PHE A 219 -13.98 -5.96 1.15
CA PHE A 219 -15.33 -5.97 0.58
C PHE A 219 -15.59 -7.30 -0.15
N VAL A 220 -16.76 -7.91 0.07
CA VAL A 220 -17.13 -9.22 -0.52
C VAL A 220 -17.24 -9.16 -2.05
N ASP A 221 -17.76 -8.07 -2.61
CA ASP A 221 -18.07 -7.93 -4.04
C ASP A 221 -17.12 -6.95 -4.77
N TYR A 222 -15.81 -7.03 -4.50
CA TYR A 222 -14.83 -6.18 -5.20
C TYR A 222 -14.48 -6.70 -6.62
N GLU A 223 -15.01 -7.85 -7.04
CA GLU A 223 -14.78 -8.40 -8.39
C GLU A 223 -15.26 -7.42 -9.49
N LEU A 224 -14.29 -6.99 -10.31
CA LEU A 224 -14.43 -6.15 -11.51
C LEU A 224 -14.92 -6.94 -12.72
#